data_AF-A0A820YDE8-F1
#
_entry.id   AF-A0A820YDE8-F1
#
_cell.length_a   1.000
_cell.length_b   1.000
_cell.length_c   1.000
_cell.angle_alpha   90.00
_cell.angle_beta   90.00
_cell.angle_gamma   90.00
#
_symmetry.space_group_name_H-M   'P 1'
#
loop_
_entity.id
_entity.type
_entity.pdbx_description
1 polymer ?
#
loop_
_entity_poly.entity_id
_entity_poly.type
_entity_poly.pdbx_seq_one_letter_code
_entity_poly.pdbx_strand_id
1 'polypeptide(L)'
;MNFGGFRILLKEYRFQYFIGSKELSVLAAHFFPRDKQYYYNYTAYDFYAVHDIGQSQPSSYWEKFTLDSLKHYPKAKSQSGLAFVESIMIITGKHLKVRHKHIEKVFVHQGMQKSSIEYRWKWNRKNCTHPSNVAYIKSKFPYISGDHAKDVSCAIVIEHIDAWYSIAERNLSFALILEDDVTFVPFLKEKFNRFMSQAVKLNLIKVGKNQNNCSSFANNENITMDELLKNPILSEGVFHFGSCLNMPTPGMKYDSFLEVPRISAYRTYFCGRCAHMYGMTHCAAKMMIEALHKFPIRYQWADWLINDIITKSPKLIGWWTDPPLGYQTTQMETIGEIHPLLKQRTYDPKGKYNAP
;
A
#
# COMPACT_ATOMS: atom_id res chain seq x y z
N MET A 1 -21.14 -0.37 38.74
CA MET A 1 -20.17 0.12 37.73
C MET A 1 -20.95 0.49 36.49
N ASN A 2 -21.01 1.79 36.17
CA ASN A 2 -21.73 2.29 34.99
C ASN A 2 -20.85 2.08 33.75
N PHE A 3 -21.22 1.14 32.88
CA PHE A 3 -20.68 1.07 31.54
C PHE A 3 -21.31 2.21 30.72
N GLY A 4 -20.51 3.20 30.34
CA GLY A 4 -20.92 4.28 29.46
C GLY A 4 -21.25 3.73 28.07
N GLY A 5 -22.52 3.43 27.82
CA GLY A 5 -23.01 3.06 26.50
C GLY A 5 -23.11 4.29 25.60
N PHE A 6 -22.50 4.22 24.41
CA PHE A 6 -22.77 5.19 23.36
C PHE A 6 -24.14 4.89 22.73
N ARG A 7 -25.05 5.87 22.80
CA ARG A 7 -26.34 5.85 22.10
C ARG A 7 -26.13 6.38 20.69
N ILE A 8 -26.24 5.51 19.70
CA ILE A 8 -26.38 5.93 18.30
C ILE A 8 -27.88 6.10 18.03
N LEU A 9 -28.35 7.35 17.94
CA LEU A 9 -29.73 7.67 17.56
C LEU A 9 -29.83 7.66 16.03
N LEU A 10 -30.37 6.56 15.47
CA LEU A 10 -30.83 6.49 14.08
C LEU A 10 -32.33 6.77 14.07
N LYS A 11 -32.74 7.80 13.33
CA LYS A 11 -34.07 8.41 13.45
C LYS A 11 -35.23 7.56 12.90
N GLU A 12 -34.97 6.40 12.28
CA GLU A 12 -36.05 5.58 11.68
C GLU A 12 -36.04 4.10 12.03
N TYR A 13 -35.09 3.59 12.82
CA TYR A 13 -35.16 2.21 13.31
C TYR A 13 -34.78 2.15 14.79
N ARG A 14 -35.78 1.94 15.64
CA ARG A 14 -35.60 1.66 17.07
C ARG A 14 -35.14 0.21 17.22
N PHE A 15 -33.84 -0.02 17.12
CA PHE A 15 -33.25 -1.25 17.63
C PHE A 15 -32.30 -0.92 18.78
N GLN A 16 -32.59 -1.44 19.97
CA GLN A 16 -31.63 -1.57 21.06
C GLN A 16 -30.87 -2.88 20.85
N TYR A 17 -29.61 -2.82 20.44
CA TYR A 17 -28.78 -4.02 20.38
C TYR A 17 -27.92 -4.14 21.62
N PHE A 18 -28.04 -5.27 22.30
CA PHE A 18 -27.06 -5.76 23.26
C PHE A 18 -25.93 -6.45 22.49
N ILE A 19 -24.70 -6.24 22.95
CA ILE A 19 -23.46 -6.52 22.22
C ILE A 19 -23.21 -8.04 22.15
N GLY A 20 -23.44 -8.62 20.97
CA GLY A 20 -22.95 -9.93 20.54
C GLY A 20 -22.37 -9.81 19.11
N SER A 21 -21.13 -10.25 18.90
CA SER A 21 -20.29 -9.86 17.75
C SER A 21 -20.77 -10.26 16.35
N LYS A 22 -21.74 -11.19 16.21
CA LYS A 22 -22.25 -11.64 14.91
C LYS A 22 -23.35 -10.75 14.30
N GLU A 23 -24.16 -10.09 15.12
CA GLU A 23 -25.25 -9.24 14.65
C GLU A 23 -24.73 -7.89 14.12
N LEU A 24 -23.66 -7.39 14.75
CA LEU A 24 -22.91 -6.21 14.30
C LEU A 24 -22.28 -6.40 12.93
N SER A 25 -21.76 -7.60 12.62
CA SER A 25 -21.23 -7.92 11.29
C SER A 25 -22.31 -7.91 10.20
N VAL A 26 -23.51 -8.42 10.48
CA VAL A 26 -24.59 -8.47 9.48
C VAL A 26 -25.14 -7.07 9.18
N LEU A 27 -25.32 -6.24 10.22
CA LEU A 27 -25.71 -4.84 10.06
C LEU A 27 -24.60 -4.03 9.37
N ALA A 28 -23.33 -4.18 9.78
CA ALA A 28 -22.20 -3.52 9.13
C ALA A 28 -22.08 -3.93 7.65
N ALA A 29 -22.35 -5.18 7.28
CA ALA A 29 -22.36 -5.63 5.89
C ALA A 29 -23.38 -4.90 5.01
N HIS A 30 -24.55 -4.57 5.57
CA HIS A 30 -25.59 -3.83 4.84
C HIS A 30 -25.26 -2.35 4.72
N PHE A 31 -24.56 -1.76 5.70
CA PHE A 31 -24.20 -0.34 5.71
C PHE A 31 -22.83 -0.04 5.09
N PHE A 32 -21.94 -1.02 4.98
CA PHE A 32 -20.60 -0.89 4.40
C PHE A 32 -20.40 -1.93 3.30
N PRO A 33 -20.95 -1.68 2.10
CA PRO A 33 -20.68 -2.50 0.94
C PRO A 33 -19.17 -2.62 0.69
N ARG A 34 -18.72 -3.81 0.31
CA ARG A 34 -17.29 -4.13 0.10
C ARG A 34 -16.64 -3.28 -0.99
N ASP A 35 -17.45 -2.74 -1.89
CA ASP A 35 -17.08 -1.90 -3.00
C ASP A 35 -17.04 -0.40 -2.68
N LYS A 36 -17.33 -0.05 -1.42
CA LYS A 36 -17.39 1.34 -0.98
C LYS A 36 -16.36 1.66 0.09
N GLN A 37 -15.85 2.88 -0.02
CA GLN A 37 -15.05 3.54 1.01
C GLN A 37 -15.82 4.72 1.56
N TYR A 38 -15.62 4.95 2.85
CA TYR A 38 -16.22 5.99 3.64
C TYR A 38 -15.12 6.85 4.23
N TYR A 39 -15.33 8.16 4.38
CA TYR A 39 -14.30 9.07 4.89
C TYR A 39 -14.74 9.75 6.16
N TYR A 40 -13.87 9.73 7.17
CA TYR A 40 -14.06 10.46 8.40
C TYR A 40 -12.71 10.90 8.96
N ASN A 41 -12.59 12.18 9.32
CA ASN A 41 -11.36 12.77 9.85
C ASN A 41 -10.09 12.43 9.05
N TYR A 42 -10.15 12.62 7.72
CA TYR A 42 -9.05 12.35 6.78
C TYR A 42 -8.62 10.88 6.69
N THR A 43 -9.43 9.95 7.20
CA THR A 43 -9.16 8.51 7.17
C THR A 43 -10.22 7.81 6.34
N ALA A 44 -9.82 6.80 5.58
CA ALA A 44 -10.74 5.93 4.87
C ALA A 44 -11.16 4.78 5.78
N TYR A 45 -12.47 4.52 5.79
CA TYR A 45 -13.11 3.39 6.43
C TYR A 45 -13.75 2.54 5.35
N ASP A 46 -13.45 1.25 5.39
CA ASP A 46 -14.02 0.23 4.52
C ASP A 46 -14.63 -0.88 5.38
N PHE A 47 -15.02 -1.98 4.75
CA PHE A 47 -15.58 -3.12 5.49
C PHE A 47 -14.59 -3.74 6.49
N TYR A 48 -13.27 -3.63 6.26
CA TYR A 48 -12.25 -4.13 7.19
C TYR A 48 -11.97 -3.18 8.35
N ALA A 49 -12.13 -1.88 8.16
CA ALA A 49 -11.85 -0.86 9.17
C ALA A 49 -13.06 -0.42 9.99
N VAL A 50 -14.25 -0.99 9.73
CA VAL A 50 -15.49 -0.59 10.43
C VAL A 50 -15.40 -0.76 11.95
N HIS A 51 -14.66 -1.76 12.43
CA HIS A 51 -14.49 -2.00 13.86
C HIS A 51 -13.62 -0.94 14.56
N ASP A 52 -12.82 -0.19 13.81
CA ASP A 52 -11.96 0.88 14.33
C ASP A 52 -12.69 2.22 14.47
N ILE A 53 -13.97 2.30 14.07
CA ILE A 53 -14.77 3.53 14.19
C ILE A 53 -14.92 3.91 15.67
N GLY A 54 -14.56 5.16 15.98
CA GLY A 54 -14.68 5.71 17.33
C GLY A 54 -13.67 5.14 18.33
N GLN A 55 -12.73 4.30 17.89
CA GLN A 55 -11.67 3.79 18.76
C GLN A 55 -10.54 4.81 18.92
N SER A 56 -9.81 4.70 20.02
CA SER A 56 -8.57 5.46 20.27
C SER A 56 -7.31 4.68 19.88
N GLN A 57 -7.46 3.39 19.57
CA GLN A 57 -6.39 2.43 19.26
C GLN A 57 -6.90 1.49 18.17
N PRO A 58 -6.02 0.84 17.38
CA PRO A 58 -6.46 -0.22 16.47
C PRO A 58 -7.09 -1.36 17.24
N SER A 59 -7.99 -2.10 16.59
CA SER A 59 -8.54 -3.32 17.16
C SER A 59 -7.47 -4.28 17.70
N SER A 60 -7.82 -4.92 18.81
CA SER A 60 -6.98 -5.92 19.49
C SER A 60 -6.54 -7.08 18.60
N TYR A 61 -7.19 -7.31 17.44
CA TYR A 61 -6.68 -8.27 16.45
C TYR A 61 -5.27 -7.94 15.97
N TRP A 62 -4.92 -6.65 15.89
CA TRP A 62 -3.57 -6.20 15.54
C TRP A 62 -2.53 -6.43 16.63
N GLU A 63 -2.93 -6.66 17.88
CA GLU A 63 -1.99 -6.95 18.97
C GLU A 63 -1.26 -8.29 18.79
N LYS A 64 -1.81 -9.21 17.98
CA LYS A 64 -1.14 -10.45 17.58
C LYS A 64 0.19 -10.19 16.86
N PHE A 65 0.29 -9.07 16.14
CA PHE A 65 1.55 -8.59 15.61
C PHE A 65 2.19 -7.71 16.67
N THR A 66 3.08 -8.30 17.47
CA THR A 66 3.75 -7.59 18.57
C THR A 66 4.81 -6.64 18.03
N LEU A 67 5.09 -5.55 18.75
CA LEU A 67 6.10 -4.56 18.38
C LEU A 67 7.51 -4.87 18.92
N ASP A 68 7.67 -5.97 19.65
CA ASP A 68 8.90 -6.25 20.40
C ASP A 68 10.13 -6.46 19.51
N SER A 69 9.96 -6.98 18.29
CA SER A 69 11.09 -7.21 17.40
C SER A 69 11.79 -5.90 17.02
N LEU A 70 11.05 -4.78 16.91
CA LEU A 70 11.61 -3.47 16.57
C LEU A 70 12.55 -2.92 17.65
N LYS A 71 12.41 -3.34 18.91
CA LYS A 71 13.28 -2.87 20.02
C LYS A 71 14.73 -3.29 19.84
N HIS A 72 14.97 -4.39 19.13
CA HIS A 72 16.30 -4.99 18.94
C HIS A 72 17.01 -4.48 17.67
N TYR A 73 16.30 -3.77 16.79
CA TYR A 73 16.94 -3.13 15.66
C TYR A 73 17.47 -1.78 16.10
N PRO A 74 18.73 -1.43 15.75
CA PRO A 74 19.28 -0.12 16.10
C PRO A 74 18.29 0.89 15.55
N LYS A 75 17.64 1.69 16.43
CA LYS A 75 16.53 2.61 16.11
C LYS A 75 16.72 3.06 14.68
N ALA A 76 16.09 2.34 13.75
CA ALA A 76 16.33 2.61 12.35
C ALA A 76 15.93 4.08 12.25
N LYS A 77 16.82 4.93 11.73
CA LYS A 77 16.56 6.37 11.64
C LYS A 77 15.40 6.56 10.67
N SER A 78 14.21 6.19 11.10
CA SER A 78 12.96 6.35 10.41
C SER A 78 12.72 7.85 10.46
N GLN A 79 13.05 8.49 9.36
CA GLN A 79 12.77 9.91 9.18
C GLN A 79 11.26 10.12 9.04
N SER A 80 10.50 9.09 8.68
CA SER A 80 9.06 9.14 8.41
C SER A 80 8.17 8.92 9.64
N GLY A 81 8.67 8.25 10.68
CA GLY A 81 7.84 7.72 11.77
C GLY A 81 7.26 6.32 11.50
N LEU A 82 7.46 5.76 10.30
CA LEU A 82 7.14 4.37 9.94
C LEU A 82 8.39 3.48 10.07
N ALA A 83 8.23 2.27 10.59
CA ALA A 83 9.34 1.35 10.86
C ALA A 83 10.17 1.10 9.60
N PHE A 84 11.47 1.40 9.68
CA PHE A 84 12.47 1.24 8.60
C PHE A 84 12.31 2.11 7.36
N VAL A 85 11.20 2.85 7.21
CA VAL A 85 10.93 3.66 6.03
C VAL A 85 11.78 4.94 6.07
N GLU A 86 12.76 5.01 5.18
CA GLU A 86 13.63 6.19 5.01
C GLU A 86 13.00 7.24 4.10
N SER A 87 12.31 6.80 3.05
CA SER A 87 11.69 7.67 2.06
C SER A 87 10.29 7.16 1.70
N ILE A 88 9.33 8.10 1.60
CA ILE A 88 8.00 7.86 1.06
C ILE A 88 7.90 8.54 -0.29
N MET A 89 7.96 7.76 -1.37
CA MET A 89 7.93 8.25 -2.74
C MET A 89 6.48 8.26 -3.25
N ILE A 90 5.94 9.44 -3.57
CA ILE A 90 4.57 9.61 -4.08
C ILE A 90 4.60 9.83 -5.60
N ILE A 91 4.10 8.86 -6.36
CA ILE A 91 3.95 8.89 -7.82
C ILE A 91 2.68 9.64 -8.18
N THR A 92 2.82 10.78 -8.84
CA THR A 92 1.70 11.71 -9.02
C THR A 92 1.97 12.79 -10.07
N GLY A 93 0.94 13.54 -10.45
CA GLY A 93 1.07 14.76 -11.25
C GLY A 93 1.18 16.04 -10.40
N LYS A 94 2.03 17.00 -10.80
CA LYS A 94 2.17 18.33 -10.15
C LYS A 94 0.86 19.10 -9.96
N HIS A 95 -0.14 18.84 -10.82
CA HIS A 95 -1.42 19.52 -10.82
C HIS A 95 -2.38 18.99 -9.74
N LEU A 96 -2.13 17.81 -9.17
CA LEU A 96 -3.02 17.12 -8.22
C LEU A 96 -2.79 17.58 -6.76
N LYS A 97 -2.68 18.90 -6.57
CA LYS A 97 -2.38 19.54 -5.27
C LYS A 97 -3.35 19.14 -4.15
N VAL A 98 -4.58 18.79 -4.52
CA VAL A 98 -5.61 18.31 -3.61
C VAL A 98 -5.23 16.98 -2.98
N ARG A 99 -4.87 16.00 -3.83
CA ARG A 99 -4.45 14.66 -3.41
C ARG A 99 -3.20 14.74 -2.54
N HIS A 100 -2.24 15.60 -2.93
CA HIS A 100 -1.04 15.87 -2.13
C HIS A 100 -1.38 16.35 -0.72
N LYS A 101 -2.23 17.38 -0.62
CA LYS A 101 -2.70 17.91 0.67
C LYS A 101 -3.46 16.87 1.49
N HIS A 102 -4.23 15.99 0.85
CA HIS A 102 -4.93 14.90 1.55
C HIS A 102 -3.93 13.93 2.18
N ILE A 103 -2.99 13.39 1.40
CA ILE A 103 -1.95 12.47 1.89
C ILE A 103 -1.15 13.12 3.04
N GLU A 104 -0.71 14.38 2.87
CA GLU A 104 -0.02 15.10 3.94
C GLU A 104 -0.83 15.23 5.22
N LYS A 105 -2.15 15.49 5.10
CA LYS A 105 -3.04 15.60 6.26
C LYS A 105 -3.17 14.27 6.98
N VAL A 106 -3.36 13.17 6.24
CA VAL A 106 -3.40 11.83 6.84
C VAL A 106 -2.10 11.57 7.59
N PHE A 107 -0.96 11.92 6.97
CA PHE A 107 0.34 11.63 7.53
C PHE A 107 0.60 12.41 8.81
N VAL A 108 0.36 13.71 8.80
CA VAL A 108 0.46 14.55 10.00
C VAL A 108 -0.50 14.07 11.08
N HIS A 109 -1.75 13.75 10.71
CA HIS A 109 -2.75 13.28 11.67
C HIS A 109 -2.28 12.01 12.39
N GLN A 110 -1.57 11.13 11.69
CA GLN A 110 -1.01 9.91 12.28
C GLN A 110 0.40 10.09 12.85
N GLY A 111 0.91 11.32 12.96
CA GLY A 111 2.23 11.61 13.51
C GLY A 111 3.38 11.06 12.67
N MET A 112 3.22 11.02 11.35
CA MET A 112 4.29 10.81 10.39
C MET A 112 4.89 12.15 9.95
N GLN A 113 6.17 12.15 9.61
CA GLN A 113 6.91 13.36 9.26
C GLN A 113 6.73 13.71 7.78
N LYS A 114 6.40 14.97 7.48
CA LYS A 114 6.28 15.44 6.09
C LYS A 114 7.62 15.44 5.35
N SER A 115 8.73 15.62 6.07
CA SER A 115 10.07 15.72 5.47
C SER A 115 10.53 14.43 4.80
N SER A 116 9.90 13.28 5.10
CA SER A 116 10.19 12.01 4.42
C SER A 116 9.39 11.81 3.13
N ILE A 117 8.53 12.75 2.75
CA ILE A 117 7.72 12.66 1.53
C ILE A 117 8.53 13.21 0.35
N GLU A 118 8.70 12.38 -0.66
CA GLU A 118 9.33 12.73 -1.93
C GLU A 118 8.30 12.61 -3.05
N TYR A 119 7.88 13.76 -3.58
CA TYR A 119 6.97 13.78 -4.71
C TYR A 119 7.70 13.48 -6.03
N ARG A 120 7.22 12.47 -6.75
CA ARG A 120 7.75 11.99 -8.02
C ARG A 120 6.88 12.53 -9.16
N TRP A 121 7.37 13.57 -9.81
CA TRP A 121 6.65 14.41 -10.80
C TRP A 121 7.40 14.56 -12.13
N LYS A 122 8.42 13.74 -12.34
CA LYS A 122 9.30 13.82 -13.50
C LYS A 122 8.54 13.48 -14.77
N TRP A 123 7.62 12.51 -14.73
CA TRP A 123 6.91 12.02 -15.88
C TRP A 123 5.43 12.44 -15.90
N ASN A 124 4.97 12.76 -17.09
CA ASN A 124 3.58 13.01 -17.43
C ASN A 124 3.34 12.50 -18.87
N ARG A 125 2.08 12.44 -19.29
CA ARG A 125 1.72 11.91 -20.62
C ARG A 125 2.48 12.59 -21.77
N LYS A 126 2.71 13.91 -21.69
CA LYS A 126 3.36 14.68 -22.75
C LYS A 126 4.85 14.38 -22.84
N ASN A 127 5.53 14.24 -21.70
CA ASN A 127 6.98 14.01 -21.71
C ASN A 127 7.36 12.54 -21.84
N CYS A 128 6.51 11.59 -21.41
CA CYS A 128 6.78 10.16 -21.59
C CYS A 128 6.77 9.77 -23.07
N THR A 129 5.97 10.46 -23.88
CA THR A 129 5.86 10.27 -25.33
C THR A 129 6.81 11.13 -26.14
N HIS A 130 7.53 12.06 -25.50
CA HIS A 130 8.40 12.99 -26.21
C HIS A 130 9.62 12.24 -26.79
N PRO A 131 9.94 12.39 -28.10
CA PRO A 131 11.02 11.65 -28.75
C PRO A 131 12.38 11.72 -28.01
N SER A 132 12.71 12.88 -27.42
CA SER A 132 13.96 13.05 -26.65
C SER A 132 14.06 12.13 -25.42
N ASN A 133 12.93 11.70 -24.87
CA ASN A 133 12.88 10.87 -23.66
C ASN A 133 12.79 9.38 -23.98
N VAL A 134 12.50 9.01 -25.24
CA VAL A 134 12.40 7.61 -25.66
C VAL A 134 13.71 6.87 -25.42
N ALA A 135 14.85 7.52 -25.67
CA ALA A 135 16.17 6.92 -25.38
C ALA A 135 16.36 6.62 -23.89
N TYR A 136 15.99 7.57 -23.01
CA TYR A 136 16.03 7.35 -21.57
C TYR A 136 15.13 6.18 -21.16
N ILE A 137 13.88 6.18 -21.62
CA ILE A 137 12.90 5.15 -21.29
C ILE A 137 13.40 3.78 -21.75
N LYS A 138 13.90 3.66 -22.99
CA LYS A 138 14.48 2.41 -23.50
C LYS A 138 15.71 1.97 -22.70
N SER A 139 16.54 2.90 -22.23
CA SER A 139 17.70 2.56 -21.40
C SER A 139 17.31 2.01 -20.02
N LYS A 140 16.16 2.44 -19.46
CA LYS A 140 15.66 1.99 -18.17
C LYS A 140 14.72 0.78 -18.30
N PHE A 141 14.04 0.67 -19.44
CA PHE A 141 13.06 -0.37 -19.74
C PHE A 141 13.23 -0.84 -21.21
N PRO A 142 14.19 -1.73 -21.49
CA PRO A 142 14.62 -2.06 -22.85
C PRO A 142 13.60 -2.87 -23.66
N TYR A 143 12.68 -3.58 -23.01
CA TYR A 143 11.72 -4.49 -23.66
C TYR A 143 10.33 -3.90 -23.88
N ILE A 144 10.19 -2.58 -23.96
CA ILE A 144 8.92 -1.97 -24.38
C ILE A 144 8.67 -2.35 -25.85
N SER A 145 7.82 -3.34 -26.09
CA SER A 145 7.27 -3.63 -27.42
C SER A 145 6.40 -2.46 -27.89
N GLY A 146 6.44 -2.16 -29.19
CA GLY A 146 5.95 -0.94 -29.85
C GLY A 146 4.50 -0.49 -29.59
N ASP A 147 4.21 0.73 -30.06
CA ASP A 147 2.98 1.55 -29.95
C ASP A 147 2.42 1.86 -28.55
N HIS A 148 2.75 1.09 -27.51
CA HIS A 148 2.23 1.29 -26.16
C HIS A 148 2.89 2.43 -25.37
N ALA A 149 4.04 2.93 -25.82
CA ALA A 149 4.69 4.11 -25.22
C ALA A 149 3.80 5.38 -25.31
N LYS A 150 2.74 5.38 -26.14
CA LYS A 150 1.78 6.49 -26.33
C LYS A 150 0.67 6.55 -25.27
N ASP A 151 0.56 5.54 -24.41
CA ASP A 151 -0.55 5.40 -23.46
C ASP A 151 -0.34 6.21 -22.15
N VAL A 152 -1.44 6.58 -21.49
CA VAL A 152 -1.48 7.26 -20.19
C VAL A 152 -0.66 6.52 -19.13
N SER A 153 -0.65 5.20 -19.22
CA SER A 153 0.11 4.29 -18.35
C SER A 153 1.62 4.55 -18.39
N CYS A 154 2.16 5.16 -19.46
CA CYS A 154 3.60 5.33 -19.66
C CYS A 154 4.21 6.10 -18.49
N ALA A 155 3.59 7.23 -18.15
CA ALA A 155 4.09 8.13 -17.12
C ALA A 155 4.08 7.48 -15.73
N ILE A 156 3.02 6.76 -15.37
CA ILE A 156 2.92 6.09 -14.08
C ILE A 156 3.97 4.98 -14.01
N VAL A 157 4.00 4.08 -14.99
CA VAL A 157 4.93 2.93 -15.02
C VAL A 157 6.38 3.38 -14.93
N ILE A 158 6.79 4.37 -15.73
CA ILE A 158 8.18 4.83 -15.70
C ILE A 158 8.52 5.56 -14.39
N GLU A 159 7.57 6.20 -13.71
CA GLU A 159 7.79 6.75 -12.37
C GLU A 159 8.03 5.65 -11.33
N HIS A 160 7.30 4.54 -11.39
CA HIS A 160 7.58 3.38 -10.54
C HIS A 160 8.99 2.84 -10.79
N ILE A 161 9.37 2.69 -12.07
CA ILE A 161 10.71 2.24 -12.45
C ILE A 161 11.78 3.24 -11.94
N ASP A 162 11.60 4.55 -12.15
CA ASP A 162 12.50 5.58 -11.67
C ASP A 162 12.59 5.60 -10.13
N ALA A 163 11.50 5.26 -9.43
CA ALA A 163 11.52 5.06 -7.99
C ALA A 163 12.40 3.86 -7.62
N TRP A 164 12.31 2.73 -8.32
CA TRP A 164 13.19 1.56 -8.07
C TRP A 164 14.66 1.89 -8.27
N TYR A 165 14.99 2.58 -9.36
CA TYR A 165 16.36 3.07 -9.58
C TYR A 165 16.80 3.98 -8.45
N SER A 166 15.97 4.93 -8.03
CA SER A 166 16.30 5.82 -6.91
C SER A 166 16.53 5.06 -5.60
N ILE A 167 15.75 4.02 -5.31
CA ILE A 167 15.89 3.20 -4.10
C ILE A 167 17.20 2.41 -4.16
N ALA A 168 17.50 1.79 -5.31
CA ALA A 168 18.72 1.02 -5.55
C ALA A 168 19.98 1.89 -5.48
N GLU A 169 20.00 3.04 -6.15
CA GLU A 169 21.15 3.95 -6.23
C GLU A 169 21.46 4.61 -4.88
N ARG A 170 20.44 4.90 -4.07
CA ARG A 170 20.60 5.50 -2.74
C ARG A 170 20.82 4.48 -1.63
N ASN A 171 20.79 3.17 -1.94
CA ASN A 171 20.86 2.08 -0.97
C ASN A 171 19.88 2.26 0.21
N LEU A 172 18.62 2.62 -0.07
CA LEU A 172 17.63 2.83 0.98
C LEU A 172 17.31 1.50 1.71
N SER A 173 17.25 1.54 3.03
CA SER A 173 16.91 0.36 3.83
C SER A 173 15.53 -0.16 3.52
N PHE A 174 14.58 0.76 3.43
CA PHE A 174 13.24 0.50 2.96
C PHE A 174 12.62 1.80 2.46
N ALA A 175 11.99 1.75 1.30
CA ALA A 175 11.21 2.84 0.75
C ALA A 175 9.75 2.41 0.61
N LEU A 176 8.84 3.33 0.94
CA LEU A 176 7.42 3.18 0.68
C LEU A 176 7.08 3.95 -0.59
N ILE A 177 6.43 3.32 -1.55
CA ILE A 177 5.99 3.89 -2.82
C ILE A 177 4.46 3.95 -2.79
N LEU A 178 3.92 5.12 -3.14
CA LEU A 178 2.50 5.41 -3.13
C LEU A 178 2.08 6.01 -4.46
N GLU A 179 0.89 5.66 -4.95
CA GLU A 179 0.20 6.49 -5.94
C GLU A 179 -0.60 7.59 -5.22
N ASP A 180 -0.95 8.67 -5.92
CA ASP A 180 -1.68 9.80 -5.31
C ASP A 180 -3.14 9.55 -4.98
N ASP A 181 -3.71 8.47 -5.51
CA ASP A 181 -5.09 8.06 -5.29
C ASP A 181 -5.21 7.01 -4.19
N VAL A 182 -4.16 6.78 -3.39
CA VAL A 182 -4.24 5.94 -2.20
C VAL A 182 -5.03 6.64 -1.11
N THR A 183 -5.86 5.86 -0.41
CA THR A 183 -6.36 6.24 0.91
C THR A 183 -6.08 5.19 1.94
N PHE A 184 -6.08 5.62 3.19
CA PHE A 184 -5.47 4.89 4.27
C PHE A 184 -6.48 4.51 5.33
N VAL A 185 -6.32 3.31 5.85
CA VAL A 185 -7.13 2.80 6.96
C VAL A 185 -6.80 3.55 8.27
N PRO A 186 -7.69 3.49 9.28
CA PRO A 186 -7.40 4.02 10.61
C PRO A 186 -6.17 3.36 11.20
N PHE A 187 -5.42 4.14 11.98
CA PHE A 187 -4.20 3.67 12.67
C PHE A 187 -3.13 3.09 11.72
N LEU A 188 -3.09 3.51 10.45
CA LEU A 188 -2.10 3.09 9.45
C LEU A 188 -0.68 3.01 10.05
N LYS A 189 -0.19 4.06 10.73
CA LYS A 189 1.17 4.07 11.29
C LYS A 189 1.40 2.90 12.25
N GLU A 190 0.46 2.66 13.15
CA GLU A 190 0.59 1.57 14.12
C GLU A 190 0.50 0.20 13.43
N LYS A 191 -0.51 0.01 12.56
CA LYS A 191 -0.71 -1.24 11.83
C LYS A 191 0.48 -1.58 10.94
N PHE A 192 1.03 -0.57 10.24
CA PHE A 192 2.24 -0.70 9.45
C PHE A 192 3.43 -1.11 10.31
N ASN A 193 3.66 -0.44 11.44
CA ASN A 193 4.79 -0.77 12.32
C ASN A 193 4.67 -2.19 12.89
N ARG A 194 3.46 -2.62 13.25
CA ARG A 194 3.19 -4.01 13.68
C ARG A 194 3.45 -5.02 12.57
N PHE A 195 3.01 -4.72 11.34
CA PHE A 195 3.32 -5.55 10.18
C PHE A 195 4.83 -5.67 9.97
N MET A 196 5.56 -4.56 9.95
CA MET A 196 7.01 -4.57 9.74
C MET A 196 7.74 -5.31 10.86
N SER A 197 7.29 -5.14 12.10
CA SER A 197 7.79 -5.91 13.26
C SER A 197 7.65 -7.42 13.03
N GLN A 198 6.48 -7.85 12.54
CA GLN A 198 6.22 -9.25 12.23
C GLN A 198 7.03 -9.74 11.01
N ALA A 199 7.13 -8.95 9.94
CA ALA A 199 7.92 -9.27 8.75
C ALA A 199 9.40 -9.49 9.10
N VAL A 200 9.94 -8.66 9.98
CA VAL A 200 11.30 -8.79 10.51
C VAL A 200 11.46 -10.05 11.35
N LYS A 201 10.53 -10.31 12.28
CA LYS A 201 10.55 -11.53 13.13
C LYS A 201 10.53 -12.81 12.29
N LEU A 202 9.86 -12.78 11.14
CA LEU A 202 9.76 -13.88 10.20
C LEU A 202 10.89 -13.90 9.15
N ASN A 203 11.89 -13.02 9.25
CA ASN A 203 12.98 -12.86 8.28
C ASN A 203 12.52 -12.59 6.84
N LEU A 204 11.33 -12.01 6.64
CA LEU A 204 10.80 -11.69 5.31
C LEU A 204 11.48 -10.45 4.71
N ILE A 205 12.07 -9.61 5.57
CA ILE A 205 12.77 -8.39 5.20
C ILE A 205 14.13 -8.32 5.90
N LYS A 206 15.17 -7.95 5.14
CA LYS A 206 16.52 -7.70 5.64
C LYS A 206 16.71 -6.20 5.86
N VAL A 207 16.56 -5.76 7.11
CA VAL A 207 16.78 -4.36 7.52
C VAL A 207 18.09 -4.23 8.30
N GLY A 208 18.93 -3.23 7.97
CA GLY A 208 20.15 -2.91 8.72
C GLY A 208 21.48 -3.00 7.95
N LYS A 209 22.61 -2.97 8.66
CA LYS A 209 23.98 -2.71 8.12
C LYS A 209 24.54 -3.77 7.15
N ASN A 210 23.96 -4.97 7.05
CA ASN A 210 24.39 -6.01 6.11
C ASN A 210 23.72 -5.92 4.74
N GLN A 211 23.09 -4.78 4.45
CA GLN A 211 22.37 -4.51 3.21
C GLN A 211 23.23 -4.49 1.96
N ASN A 212 24.55 -4.30 2.07
CA ASN A 212 25.43 -4.27 0.90
C ASN A 212 25.54 -5.63 0.17
N ASN A 213 25.14 -6.74 0.80
CA ASN A 213 25.14 -8.06 0.19
C ASN A 213 23.73 -8.43 -0.29
N CYS A 214 23.34 -7.88 -1.44
CA CYS A 214 22.14 -8.34 -2.12
C CYS A 214 22.36 -9.75 -2.69
N SER A 215 21.32 -10.59 -2.59
CA SER A 215 21.31 -11.88 -3.29
C SER A 215 21.55 -11.63 -4.79
N SER A 216 22.64 -12.16 -5.34
CA SER A 216 22.93 -12.03 -6.77
C SER A 216 21.87 -12.76 -7.61
N PHE A 217 21.39 -12.11 -8.66
CA PHE A 217 20.51 -12.69 -9.67
C PHE A 217 21.20 -13.79 -10.50
N ALA A 218 22.53 -13.76 -10.60
CA ALA A 218 23.31 -14.63 -11.49
C ALA A 218 23.34 -16.10 -11.07
N ASN A 219 23.07 -16.40 -9.79
CA ASN A 219 22.95 -17.78 -9.33
C ASN A 219 21.59 -18.30 -9.82
N ASN A 220 21.57 -18.84 -11.05
CA ASN A 220 20.43 -19.49 -11.73
C ASN A 220 20.01 -20.80 -11.03
N GLU A 221 19.92 -20.81 -9.70
CA GLU A 221 19.29 -21.91 -8.99
C GLU A 221 17.79 -21.79 -9.23
N ASN A 222 17.16 -22.86 -9.71
CA ASN A 222 15.72 -22.98 -9.80
C ASN A 222 15.15 -23.12 -8.38
N ILE A 223 15.09 -22.02 -7.63
CA ILE A 223 14.53 -22.00 -6.28
C ILE A 223 13.00 -22.02 -6.41
N THR A 224 12.40 -23.07 -5.86
CA THR A 224 10.94 -23.26 -5.80
C THR A 224 10.31 -22.30 -4.79
N MET A 225 9.00 -22.05 -4.93
CA MET A 225 8.26 -21.24 -3.95
C MET A 225 8.31 -21.85 -2.54
N ASP A 226 8.26 -23.19 -2.43
CA ASP A 226 8.33 -23.86 -1.13
C ASP A 226 9.68 -23.68 -0.44
N GLU A 227 10.78 -23.70 -1.20
CA GLU A 227 12.12 -23.43 -0.66
C GLU A 227 12.27 -21.99 -0.19
N LEU A 228 11.74 -21.05 -0.97
CA LEU A 228 11.68 -19.64 -0.64
C LEU A 228 10.85 -19.37 0.63
N LEU A 229 9.71 -20.07 0.79
CA LEU A 229 8.87 -19.97 1.98
C LEU A 229 9.52 -20.60 3.22
N LYS A 230 10.24 -21.71 3.06
CA LYS A 230 10.99 -22.36 4.14
C LYS A 230 12.23 -21.56 4.54
N ASN A 231 12.83 -20.83 3.59
CA ASN A 231 14.04 -20.04 3.80
C ASN A 231 13.89 -18.62 3.24
N PRO A 232 13.08 -17.73 3.87
CA PRO A 232 12.85 -16.37 3.38
C PRO A 232 14.11 -15.54 3.18
N ILE A 233 15.20 -15.89 3.89
CA ILE A 233 16.53 -15.26 3.74
C ILE A 233 17.12 -15.42 2.33
N LEU A 234 16.71 -16.41 1.56
CA LEU A 234 17.14 -16.60 0.17
C LEU A 234 16.47 -15.61 -0.79
N SER A 235 15.40 -14.96 -0.34
CA SER A 235 14.56 -14.06 -1.13
C SER A 235 14.77 -12.59 -0.80
N GLU A 236 14.31 -11.74 -1.72
CA GLU A 236 14.10 -10.31 -1.49
C GLU A 236 12.61 -10.01 -1.62
N GLY A 237 12.06 -9.34 -0.60
CA GLY A 237 10.62 -9.08 -0.49
C GLY A 237 10.18 -7.77 -1.13
N VAL A 238 9.12 -7.83 -1.93
CA VAL A 238 8.31 -6.67 -2.33
C VAL A 238 7.00 -6.71 -1.54
N PHE A 239 6.74 -5.69 -0.73
CA PHE A 239 5.64 -5.67 0.23
C PHE A 239 4.49 -4.81 -0.27
N HIS A 240 3.37 -5.43 -0.63
CA HIS A 240 2.13 -4.77 -1.02
C HIS A 240 1.28 -4.49 0.23
N PHE A 241 1.07 -3.22 0.52
CA PHE A 241 0.17 -2.78 1.58
C PHE A 241 -1.17 -2.28 1.03
N GLY A 242 -1.22 -2.00 -0.27
CA GLY A 242 -2.36 -1.50 -0.99
C GLY A 242 -3.19 -2.61 -1.65
N SER A 243 -4.47 -2.33 -1.86
CA SER A 243 -5.35 -3.15 -2.70
C SER A 243 -6.22 -2.28 -3.59
N CYS A 244 -6.62 -2.78 -4.75
CA CYS A 244 -7.72 -2.16 -5.46
C CYS A 244 -9.03 -2.51 -4.77
N LEU A 245 -9.97 -1.56 -4.75
CA LEU A 245 -11.36 -1.88 -4.46
C LEU A 245 -11.88 -2.85 -5.54
N ASN A 246 -12.82 -3.71 -5.16
CA ASN A 246 -13.56 -4.59 -6.09
C ASN A 246 -12.76 -5.69 -6.78
N MET A 247 -11.47 -5.84 -6.47
CA MET A 247 -10.69 -6.97 -6.96
C MET A 247 -10.64 -8.05 -5.87
N PRO A 248 -11.37 -9.17 -6.06
CA PRO A 248 -11.33 -10.28 -5.12
C PRO A 248 -9.91 -10.87 -5.10
N THR A 249 -9.21 -10.76 -3.96
CA THR A 249 -7.93 -11.46 -3.78
C THR A 249 -8.22 -12.95 -3.53
N PRO A 250 -7.60 -13.88 -4.28
CA PRO A 250 -7.75 -15.31 -4.01
C PRO A 250 -7.41 -15.63 -2.54
N GLY A 251 -8.33 -16.29 -1.83
CA GLY A 251 -8.15 -16.64 -0.41
C GLY A 251 -8.65 -15.61 0.60
N MET A 252 -9.12 -14.43 0.17
CA MET A 252 -9.84 -13.51 1.06
C MET A 252 -11.15 -14.17 1.53
N LYS A 253 -11.34 -14.24 2.85
CA LYS A 253 -12.62 -14.64 3.43
C LYS A 253 -13.52 -13.41 3.48
N TYR A 254 -14.40 -13.33 2.50
CA TYR A 254 -15.26 -12.17 2.30
C TYR A 254 -16.27 -11.95 3.43
N ASP A 255 -16.52 -12.95 4.26
CA ASP A 255 -17.62 -12.96 5.23
C ASP A 255 -17.18 -12.64 6.67
N SER A 256 -15.96 -12.12 6.87
CA SER A 256 -15.46 -11.76 8.20
C SER A 256 -15.10 -10.28 8.31
N PHE A 257 -15.87 -9.53 9.11
CA PHE A 257 -15.51 -8.19 9.61
C PHE A 257 -14.41 -8.24 10.68
N LEU A 258 -14.06 -9.46 11.11
CA LEU A 258 -13.08 -9.76 12.13
C LEU A 258 -11.94 -10.50 11.45
N GLU A 259 -11.15 -9.79 10.65
CA GLU A 259 -9.94 -10.37 10.08
C GLU A 259 -8.77 -10.20 11.04
N VAL A 260 -8.16 -11.34 11.36
CA VAL A 260 -6.89 -11.38 12.06
C VAL A 260 -5.82 -11.00 11.05
N PRO A 261 -4.97 -10.00 11.34
CA PRO A 261 -3.88 -9.61 10.45
C PRO A 261 -3.02 -10.80 10.02
N ARG A 262 -2.73 -10.89 8.73
CA ARG A 262 -1.91 -11.95 8.12
C ARG A 262 -0.93 -11.35 7.14
N ILE A 263 0.20 -12.05 7.00
CA ILE A 263 1.16 -11.82 5.93
C ILE A 263 1.07 -13.03 5.00
N SER A 264 0.84 -12.81 3.72
CA SER A 264 0.76 -13.87 2.72
C SER A 264 1.79 -13.64 1.63
N ALA A 265 2.42 -14.73 1.21
CA ALA A 265 3.35 -14.73 0.11
C ALA A 265 2.61 -14.97 -1.20
N TYR A 266 3.14 -14.43 -2.30
CA TYR A 266 2.70 -14.77 -3.63
C TYR A 266 3.84 -14.69 -4.63
N ARG A 267 3.71 -15.51 -5.67
CA ARG A 267 4.56 -15.51 -6.86
C ARG A 267 3.72 -15.93 -8.05
N THR A 268 2.68 -15.16 -8.29
CA THR A 268 1.70 -15.38 -9.34
C THR A 268 1.54 -14.13 -10.17
N TYR A 269 1.25 -14.34 -11.45
CA TYR A 269 0.94 -13.28 -12.39
C TYR A 269 -0.42 -12.61 -12.08
N PHE A 270 -1.32 -13.29 -11.37
CA PHE A 270 -2.65 -12.76 -11.11
C PHE A 270 -2.63 -11.54 -10.19
N CYS A 271 -3.16 -10.42 -10.69
CA CYS A 271 -3.20 -9.13 -10.02
C CYS A 271 -4.34 -9.07 -8.98
N GLY A 272 -4.13 -9.70 -7.82
CA GLY A 272 -5.01 -9.52 -6.65
C GLY A 272 -4.73 -8.23 -5.88
N ARG A 273 -3.55 -7.61 -6.09
CA ARG A 273 -3.06 -6.44 -5.34
C ARG A 273 -2.53 -5.38 -6.28
N CYS A 274 -2.64 -4.13 -5.84
CA CYS A 274 -2.33 -2.96 -6.65
C CYS A 274 -1.15 -2.17 -6.07
N ALA A 275 -0.48 -1.41 -6.94
CA ALA A 275 0.73 -0.65 -6.69
C ALA A 275 0.47 0.70 -6.01
N HIS A 276 -0.79 0.99 -5.63
CA HIS A 276 -1.15 2.22 -4.91
C HIS A 276 -0.40 2.40 -3.59
N MET A 277 0.00 1.30 -2.95
CA MET A 277 0.86 1.33 -1.77
C MET A 277 1.68 0.05 -1.65
N TYR A 278 2.99 0.16 -1.82
CA TYR A 278 3.91 -0.96 -1.66
C TYR A 278 5.28 -0.46 -1.22
N GLY A 279 6.13 -1.34 -0.71
CA GLY A 279 7.47 -0.97 -0.28
C GLY A 279 8.48 -2.07 -0.51
N MET A 280 9.74 -1.69 -0.58
CA MET A 280 10.84 -2.60 -0.85
C MET A 280 12.16 -2.06 -0.32
N THR A 281 13.12 -2.96 -0.15
CA THR A 281 14.52 -2.63 0.14
C THR A 281 15.26 -2.29 -1.15
N HIS A 282 16.45 -1.70 -1.06
CA HIS A 282 17.31 -1.50 -2.22
C HIS A 282 17.75 -2.81 -2.90
N CYS A 283 17.86 -3.95 -2.19
CA CYS A 283 18.15 -5.24 -2.82
C CYS A 283 16.99 -5.75 -3.65
N ALA A 284 15.76 -5.67 -3.13
CA ALA A 284 14.57 -5.95 -3.91
C ALA A 284 14.49 -5.02 -5.14
N ALA A 285 14.79 -3.73 -4.99
CA ALA A 285 14.80 -2.79 -6.11
C ALA A 285 15.85 -3.15 -7.18
N LYS A 286 17.08 -3.52 -6.79
CA LYS A 286 18.11 -4.01 -7.73
C LYS A 286 17.63 -5.25 -8.48
N MET A 287 17.04 -6.21 -7.77
CA MET A 287 16.50 -7.42 -8.39
C MET A 287 15.33 -7.13 -9.34
N MET A 288 14.47 -6.16 -9.01
CA MET A 288 13.39 -5.72 -9.90
C MET A 288 13.96 -5.14 -11.21
N ILE A 289 15.01 -4.32 -11.11
CA ILE A 289 15.71 -3.73 -12.25
C ILE A 289 16.42 -4.82 -13.08
N GLU A 290 17.15 -5.73 -12.46
CA GLU A 290 17.83 -6.82 -13.15
C GLU A 290 16.84 -7.71 -13.91
N ALA A 291 15.69 -8.05 -13.29
CA ALA A 291 14.62 -8.79 -13.94
C ALA A 291 14.01 -8.02 -15.13
N LEU A 292 13.82 -6.71 -14.99
CA LEU A 292 13.33 -5.81 -16.05
C LEU A 292 14.28 -5.81 -17.27
N HIS A 293 15.58 -5.95 -17.04
CA HIS A 293 16.62 -6.00 -18.07
C HIS A 293 16.90 -7.40 -18.62
N LYS A 294 16.51 -8.46 -17.91
CA LYS A 294 16.74 -9.84 -18.34
C LYS A 294 15.59 -10.43 -19.14
N PHE A 295 14.35 -10.07 -18.80
CA PHE A 295 13.18 -10.72 -19.39
C PHE A 295 12.37 -9.78 -20.26
N PRO A 296 11.79 -10.27 -21.36
CA PRO A 296 10.76 -9.53 -22.07
C PRO A 296 9.56 -9.38 -21.13
N ILE A 297 9.30 -8.16 -20.70
CA ILE A 297 8.19 -7.83 -19.82
C ILE A 297 7.11 -7.17 -20.66
N ARG A 298 5.89 -7.67 -20.55
CA ARG A 298 4.77 -7.09 -21.28
C ARG A 298 4.48 -5.73 -20.66
N TYR A 299 4.43 -4.70 -21.50
CA TYR A 299 4.03 -3.37 -21.04
C TYR A 299 2.59 -3.43 -20.51
N GLN A 300 2.41 -3.21 -19.20
CA GLN A 300 1.13 -3.24 -18.50
C GLN A 300 1.12 -2.16 -17.42
N TRP A 301 -0.03 -1.99 -16.75
CA TRP A 301 -0.16 -1.13 -15.58
C TRP A 301 0.86 -1.53 -14.51
N ALA A 302 1.22 -0.59 -13.62
CA ALA A 302 2.28 -0.80 -12.62
C ALA A 302 2.06 -2.08 -11.79
N ASP A 303 0.81 -2.37 -11.42
CA ASP A 303 0.41 -3.56 -10.67
C ASP A 303 0.86 -4.86 -11.36
N TRP A 304 0.51 -4.98 -12.64
CA TRP A 304 0.83 -6.15 -13.45
C TRP A 304 2.32 -6.24 -13.75
N LEU A 305 2.96 -5.10 -14.00
CA LEU A 305 4.40 -5.04 -14.20
C LEU A 305 5.14 -5.61 -12.99
N ILE A 306 4.78 -5.18 -11.78
CA ILE A 306 5.39 -5.67 -10.54
C ILE A 306 5.18 -7.18 -10.40
N ASN A 307 3.96 -7.67 -10.63
CA ASN A 307 3.63 -9.09 -10.51
C ASN A 307 4.32 -9.96 -11.57
N ASP A 308 4.46 -9.48 -12.81
CA ASP A 308 5.20 -10.16 -13.88
C ASP A 308 6.70 -10.27 -13.52
N ILE A 309 7.29 -9.20 -12.98
CA ILE A 309 8.68 -9.19 -12.50
C ILE A 309 8.87 -10.19 -11.35
N ILE A 310 8.02 -10.15 -10.32
CA ILE A 310 8.08 -11.07 -9.17
C ILE A 310 7.98 -12.52 -9.63
N THR A 311 7.07 -12.81 -10.56
CA THR A 311 6.86 -14.17 -11.08
C THR A 311 8.11 -14.68 -11.81
N LYS A 312 8.70 -13.84 -12.66
CA LYS A 312 9.87 -14.19 -13.49
C LYS A 312 11.19 -14.23 -12.71
N SER A 313 11.31 -13.48 -11.64
CA SER A 313 12.55 -13.46 -10.83
C SER A 313 12.65 -14.68 -9.92
N PRO A 314 13.78 -15.40 -9.91
CA PRO A 314 13.96 -16.59 -9.07
C PRO A 314 14.03 -16.30 -7.57
N LYS A 315 14.33 -15.06 -7.16
CA LYS A 315 14.51 -14.72 -5.74
C LYS A 315 13.64 -13.56 -5.25
N LEU A 316 12.76 -13.00 -6.10
CA LEU A 316 11.76 -12.05 -5.61
C LEU A 316 10.54 -12.81 -5.10
N ILE A 317 9.99 -12.33 -3.99
CA ILE A 317 8.70 -12.75 -3.47
C ILE A 317 7.86 -11.51 -3.23
N GLY A 318 6.61 -11.57 -3.66
CA GLY A 318 5.60 -10.62 -3.25
C GLY A 318 5.04 -11.02 -1.89
N TRP A 319 4.98 -10.06 -0.97
CA TRP A 319 4.30 -10.21 0.32
C TRP A 319 3.15 -9.23 0.36
N TRP A 320 2.00 -9.61 0.89
CA TRP A 320 0.94 -8.66 1.18
C TRP A 320 0.40 -8.82 2.59
N THR A 321 -0.29 -7.77 3.05
CA THR A 321 -1.02 -7.74 4.32
C THR A 321 -2.51 -7.91 4.09
N ASP A 322 -3.13 -8.71 4.95
CA ASP A 322 -4.58 -8.86 5.04
C ASP A 322 -5.04 -8.50 6.46
N PRO A 323 -5.90 -7.49 6.65
CA PRO A 323 -6.43 -6.60 5.62
C PRO A 323 -5.36 -5.63 5.07
N PRO A 324 -5.58 -5.03 3.88
CA PRO A 324 -4.77 -3.96 3.33
C PRO A 324 -4.69 -2.74 4.26
N LEU A 325 -3.60 -1.98 4.14
CA LEU A 325 -3.40 -0.73 4.87
C LEU A 325 -3.72 0.52 4.04
N GLY A 326 -3.87 0.33 2.73
CA GLY A 326 -4.34 1.37 1.84
C GLY A 326 -5.16 0.79 0.70
N TYR A 327 -5.95 1.65 0.06
CA TYR A 327 -6.80 1.28 -1.05
C TYR A 327 -6.76 2.31 -2.16
N GLN A 328 -6.96 1.83 -3.38
CA GLN A 328 -7.21 2.70 -4.53
C GLN A 328 -8.48 3.53 -4.33
N THR A 329 -8.45 4.78 -4.76
CA THR A 329 -9.60 5.69 -4.72
C THR A 329 -9.87 6.31 -6.07
N THR A 330 -10.41 5.51 -6.98
CA THR A 330 -10.87 6.02 -8.28
C THR A 330 -12.12 6.89 -8.19
N GLN A 331 -12.81 6.92 -7.03
CA GLN A 331 -14.14 7.51 -6.87
C GLN A 331 -14.24 8.65 -5.84
N MET A 332 -13.17 9.44 -5.62
CA MET A 332 -13.28 10.64 -4.74
C MET A 332 -14.29 11.69 -5.25
N GLU A 333 -14.86 11.55 -6.45
CA GLU A 333 -15.87 12.45 -7.00
C GLU A 333 -17.31 12.21 -6.48
N THR A 334 -17.58 11.10 -5.76
CA THR A 334 -18.97 10.71 -5.38
C THR A 334 -19.23 10.57 -3.87
N ILE A 335 -18.50 11.26 -3.00
CA ILE A 335 -18.73 11.23 -1.53
C ILE A 335 -20.01 12.04 -1.11
N GLY A 336 -21.00 12.19 -1.98
CA GLY A 336 -22.22 13.00 -1.71
C GLY A 336 -23.34 12.31 -0.92
N GLU A 337 -23.36 10.98 -0.86
CA GLU A 337 -24.60 10.24 -0.51
C GLU A 337 -24.47 9.26 0.65
N ILE A 338 -23.61 9.56 1.63
CA ILE A 338 -23.46 8.71 2.81
C ILE A 338 -24.19 9.31 4.02
N HIS A 339 -24.81 8.43 4.79
CA HIS A 339 -25.48 8.57 6.08
C HIS A 339 -25.06 9.78 6.99
N PRO A 340 -26.00 10.50 7.66
CA PRO A 340 -25.72 11.72 8.43
C PRO A 340 -24.62 11.65 9.50
N LEU A 341 -24.37 10.47 10.06
CA LEU A 341 -23.30 10.25 11.07
C LEU A 341 -21.89 10.13 10.47
N LEU A 342 -21.80 9.81 9.18
CA LEU A 342 -20.55 9.74 8.41
C LEU A 342 -20.45 10.90 7.40
N LYS A 343 -21.44 11.80 7.37
CA LYS A 343 -21.34 13.08 6.65
C LYS A 343 -20.30 13.97 7.34
N GLN A 344 -19.02 13.74 7.02
CA GLN A 344 -17.99 14.75 7.19
C GLN A 344 -17.14 14.87 5.92
N ARG A 345 -17.49 15.94 5.17
CA ARG A 345 -16.75 16.62 4.10
C ARG A 345 -16.62 15.88 2.77
N THR A 346 -17.57 16.16 1.88
CA THR A 346 -17.34 16.12 0.43
C THR A 346 -16.25 17.13 0.05
N TYR A 347 -15.32 16.68 -0.77
CA TYR A 347 -14.39 17.56 -1.46
C TYR A 347 -15.08 18.11 -2.72
N ASP A 348 -15.43 19.40 -2.74
CA ASP A 348 -15.81 20.07 -3.98
C ASP A 348 -14.54 20.28 -4.82
N PRO A 349 -14.47 19.80 -6.08
CA PRO A 349 -13.33 19.99 -6.98
C PRO A 349 -12.96 21.47 -7.23
N LYS A 350 -13.81 22.43 -6.84
CA LYS A 350 -13.52 23.88 -6.88
C LYS A 350 -12.83 24.45 -5.63
N GLY A 351 -12.46 23.62 -4.66
CA GLY A 351 -11.59 24.02 -3.54
C GLY A 351 -12.24 24.94 -2.50
N LYS A 352 -13.57 25.05 -2.47
CA LYS A 352 -14.28 25.73 -1.37
C LYS A 352 -14.65 24.72 -0.28
N TYR A 353 -14.16 24.98 0.93
CA TYR A 353 -14.65 24.31 2.13
C TYR A 353 -16.05 24.86 2.42
N ASN A 354 -17.08 24.09 2.14
CA ASN A 354 -18.36 24.34 2.78
C ASN A 354 -18.26 23.72 4.18
N ALA A 355 -17.95 24.56 5.17
CA ALA A 355 -18.22 24.23 6.56
C ALA A 355 -19.75 24.13 6.77
N PRO A 356 -20.23 23.29 7.70
CA PRO A 356 -21.59 23.45 8.20
C PRO A 356 -21.79 24.81 8.87
#